data_AF-A0A6I1QSV7-F1
#
_entry.id   AF-A0A6I1QSV7-F1
#
_cell.length_a   1.000
_cell.length_b   1.000
_cell.length_c   1.000
_cell.angle_alpha   90.00
_cell.angle_beta   90.00
_cell.angle_gamma   90.00
#
_symmetry.space_group_name_H-M   'P 1'
#
loop_
_entity.id
_entity.type
_entity.pdbx_description
1 polymer ?
#
loop_
_entity_poly.entity_id
_entity_poly.type
_entity_poly.pdbx_seq_one_letter_code
_entity_poly.pdbx_strand_id
1 'polypeptide(L)'
;MAQAALGATLEVLTLDDPEPIELKRGTQNGEIIRLKGRGAPRLRGGGRGDMVVHFNVVVPTHLNDDQKKLLRELADSFGTPVDDDKGLLHKLRGTVKGA
;
A
#
# COMPACT_ATOMS: atom_id res chain seq x y z
N MET A 1 0.76 -1.04 2.63
CA MET A 1 2.04 -0.30 2.65
C MET A 1 3.26 -1.19 2.94
N ALA A 2 3.39 -1.79 4.13
CA ALA A 2 4.63 -2.48 4.55
C ALA A 2 5.10 -3.59 3.57
N GLN A 3 4.18 -4.41 3.07
CA GLN A 3 4.48 -5.42 2.04
C GLN A 3 5.08 -4.81 0.77
N ALA A 4 4.57 -3.65 0.31
CA ALA A 4 5.10 -2.97 -0.86
C ALA A 4 6.50 -2.40 -0.61
N ALA A 5 6.77 -1.88 0.60
CA ALA A 5 8.08 -1.39 0.97
C ALA A 5 9.12 -2.53 1.10
N LEU A 6 8.76 -3.63 1.75
CA LEU A 6 9.67 -4.71 2.12
C LEU A 6 9.71 -5.88 1.14
N GLY A 7 8.81 -5.90 0.15
CA GLY A 7 8.56 -7.03 -0.72
C GLY A 7 7.71 -8.11 -0.04
N ALA A 8 6.98 -8.87 -0.84
CA ALA A 8 6.12 -9.96 -0.38
C ALA A 8 5.82 -10.92 -1.54
N THR A 9 5.31 -12.10 -1.22
CA THR A 9 4.65 -12.96 -2.20
C THR A 9 3.16 -12.95 -1.90
N LEU A 10 2.35 -12.63 -2.90
CA LEU A 10 0.89 -12.54 -2.79
C LEU A 10 0.25 -13.56 -3.73
N GLU A 11 -0.80 -14.23 -3.29
CA GLU A 11 -1.63 -15.04 -4.18
C GLU A 11 -2.69 -14.16 -4.85
N VAL A 12 -2.74 -14.20 -6.18
CA VAL A 12 -3.76 -13.51 -6.96
C VAL A 12 -4.68 -14.53 -7.59
N LEU A 13 -5.97 -14.38 -7.33
CA LEU A 13 -7.01 -15.18 -7.98
C LEU A 13 -7.05 -14.84 -9.47
N THR A 14 -6.83 -15.85 -10.31
CA THR A 14 -7.03 -15.74 -11.76
C THR A 14 -8.36 -16.38 -12.16
N LEU A 15 -8.65 -16.42 -13.46
CA LEU A 15 -9.85 -17.08 -13.98
C LEU A 15 -9.82 -18.61 -13.81
N ASP A 16 -8.64 -19.21 -13.72
CA ASP A 16 -8.49 -20.67 -13.66
C ASP A 16 -8.06 -21.09 -12.26
N ASP A 17 -6.86 -20.67 -11.86
CA ASP A 17 -6.24 -21.04 -10.59
C ASP A 17 -5.58 -19.82 -9.92
N PRO A 18 -5.44 -19.80 -8.58
CA PRO A 18 -4.60 -18.81 -7.91
C PRO A 18 -3.14 -18.90 -8.38
N GLU A 19 -2.50 -17.76 -8.61
CA GLU A 19 -1.09 -17.70 -9.03
C GLU A 19 -0.28 -16.83 -8.06
N PRO A 20 0.88 -17.30 -7.58
CA PRO A 20 1.74 -16.49 -6.74
C PRO A 20 2.41 -15.40 -7.56
N ILE A 21 2.35 -14.18 -7.04
CA ILE A 21 2.98 -12.99 -7.60
C ILE A 21 4.00 -12.46 -6.62
N GLU A 22 5.21 -12.24 -7.11
CA GLU A 22 6.26 -11.56 -6.36
C GLU A 22 6.05 -10.04 -6.41
N LEU A 23 5.85 -9.46 -5.23
CA LEU A 23 5.87 -8.03 -4.99
C LEU A 23 7.31 -7.61 -4.69
N LYS A 24 7.91 -6.83 -5.58
CA LYS A 24 9.29 -6.35 -5.43
C LYS A 24 9.37 -5.35 -4.28
N ARG A 25 10.56 -5.25 -3.67
CA ARG A 25 10.86 -4.20 -2.69
C ARG A 25 10.69 -2.83 -3.34
N GLY A 26 9.94 -1.96 -2.69
CA GLY A 26 9.67 -0.62 -3.17
C GLY A 26 8.65 -0.55 -4.31
N THR A 27 7.79 -1.56 -4.49
CA THR A 27 6.68 -1.48 -5.45
C THR A 27 5.81 -0.26 -5.16
N GLN A 28 5.54 0.53 -6.19
CA GLN A 28 4.82 1.79 -6.06
C GLN A 28 3.32 1.62 -6.22
N ASN A 29 2.56 2.58 -5.70
CA ASN A 29 1.12 2.64 -5.95
C ASN A 29 0.85 2.85 -7.44
N GLY A 30 -0.11 2.11 -7.99
CA GLY A 30 -0.46 2.17 -9.40
C GLY A 30 0.51 1.44 -10.33
N GLU A 31 1.56 0.79 -9.80
CA GLU A 31 2.43 -0.08 -10.59
C GLU A 31 1.61 -1.24 -11.18
N ILE A 32 1.98 -1.64 -12.40
CA ILE A 32 1.24 -2.62 -13.20
C ILE A 32 2.16 -3.77 -13.56
N ILE A 33 1.64 -4.99 -13.40
CA ILE A 33 2.26 -6.19 -13.96
C ILE A 33 1.28 -6.90 -14.90
N ARG A 34 1.85 -7.62 -15.85
CA ARG A 34 1.10 -8.36 -16.86
C ARG A 34 1.36 -9.84 -16.75
N LEU A 35 0.31 -10.60 -16.43
CA LEU A 35 0.33 -12.05 -16.44
C LEU A 35 -0.11 -12.54 -17.82
N LYS A 36 0.89 -12.96 -18.61
CA LYS A 36 0.67 -13.39 -20.00
C LYS A 36 -0.18 -14.64 -20.06
N GLY A 37 -1.19 -14.64 -20.93
CA GLY A 37 -2.06 -15.82 -21.14
C GLY A 37 -3.01 -16.15 -19.99
N ARG A 38 -3.11 -15.28 -18.98
CA ARG A 38 -4.05 -15.41 -17.84
C ARG A 38 -5.35 -14.64 -18.01
N GLY A 39 -5.54 -13.98 -19.15
CA GLY A 39 -6.77 -13.25 -19.46
C GLY A 39 -7.86 -14.13 -20.05
N ALA A 40 -8.97 -13.53 -20.48
CA ALA A 40 -10.10 -14.28 -21.02
C ALA A 40 -9.73 -15.09 -22.30
N PRO A 41 -10.35 -16.27 -22.51
CA PRO A 41 -10.20 -17.01 -23.75
C PRO A 41 -10.82 -16.23 -24.94
N ARG A 42 -10.22 -16.37 -26.12
CA ARG A 42 -10.73 -15.72 -27.34
C ARG A 42 -11.88 -16.52 -27.93
N LEU A 43 -13.01 -15.87 -28.22
CA LEU A 43 -14.23 -16.54 -28.72
C LEU A 43 -14.10 -17.14 -30.14
N ARG A 44 -13.23 -16.58 -30.99
CA ARG A 44 -13.11 -16.96 -32.42
C ARG A 44 -11.67 -17.24 -32.85
N GLY A 45 -10.88 -17.88 -32.01
CA GLY A 45 -9.50 -18.25 -32.32
C GLY A 45 -8.81 -19.02 -31.19
N GLY A 46 -7.55 -19.39 -31.40
CA GLY A 46 -6.73 -20.02 -30.37
C GLY A 46 -6.15 -19.01 -29.37
N GLY A 47 -5.96 -19.45 -28.13
CA GLY A 47 -5.22 -18.72 -27.09
C GLY A 47 -6.07 -17.81 -26.20
N ARG A 48 -5.36 -17.11 -25.31
CA ARG A 48 -5.95 -16.26 -24.26
C ARG A 48 -5.39 -14.84 -24.34
N GLY A 49 -6.12 -13.90 -23.76
CA GLY A 49 -5.61 -12.57 -23.45
C GLY A 49 -4.64 -12.61 -22.26
N ASP A 50 -4.23 -11.42 -21.83
CA ASP A 50 -3.39 -11.25 -20.64
C ASP A 50 -4.22 -10.68 -19.49
N MET A 51 -3.84 -11.01 -18.26
CA MET A 51 -4.38 -10.36 -17.07
C MET A 51 -3.44 -9.23 -16.64
N VAL A 52 -4.03 -8.06 -16.37
CA VAL A 52 -3.29 -6.87 -15.92
C VAL A 52 -3.61 -6.65 -14.45
N VAL A 53 -2.58 -6.74 -13.60
CA VAL A 53 -2.72 -6.55 -12.16
C VAL A 53 -2.22 -5.16 -11.80
N HIS A 54 -3.07 -4.41 -11.12
CA HIS A 54 -2.75 -3.08 -10.60
C HIS A 54 -2.49 -3.17 -9.10
N PHE A 55 -1.34 -2.66 -8.65
CA PHE A 55 -1.05 -2.58 -7.23
C PHE A 55 -1.69 -1.34 -6.62
N ASN A 56 -2.56 -1.54 -5.63
CA ASN A 56 -3.11 -0.48 -4.81
C ASN A 56 -2.45 -0.51 -3.42
N VAL A 57 -1.56 0.45 -3.15
CA VAL A 57 -0.86 0.53 -1.86
C VAL A 57 -1.67 1.40 -0.91
N VAL A 58 -2.33 0.75 0.04
CA VAL A 58 -3.13 1.43 1.06
C VAL A 58 -2.24 1.92 2.22
N VAL A 59 -2.47 3.18 2.62
CA VAL A 59 -1.95 3.79 3.85
C VAL A 59 -2.94 3.54 4.99
N PRO A 60 -2.49 3.00 6.14
CA PRO A 60 -3.39 2.73 7.26
C PRO A 60 -3.97 4.02 7.86
N THR A 61 -5.26 4.03 8.15
CA THR A 61 -5.98 5.18 8.72
C THR A 61 -6.11 5.13 10.24
N HIS A 62 -5.95 3.95 10.83
CA HIS A 62 -6.03 3.72 12.27
C HIS A 62 -4.78 2.98 12.71
N LEU A 63 -4.12 3.51 13.75
CA LEU A 63 -2.87 3.01 14.26
C LEU A 63 -2.94 2.93 15.79
N ASN A 64 -2.49 1.82 16.35
CA ASN A 64 -2.25 1.72 17.79
C ASN A 64 -0.96 2.45 18.19
N ASP A 65 -0.69 2.55 19.50
CA ASP A 65 0.45 3.32 20.02
C ASP A 65 1.80 2.78 19.51
N ASP A 66 1.97 1.47 19.45
CA ASP A 66 3.19 0.83 18.95
C ASP A 66 3.41 1.11 17.45
N GLN A 67 2.36 1.00 16.63
CA GLN A 67 2.43 1.28 15.20
C GLN A 67 2.74 2.76 14.93
N LYS A 68 2.15 3.68 15.70
CA LYS A 68 2.47 5.11 15.62
C LYS A 68 3.93 5.35 15.97
N LYS A 69 4.45 4.71 17.03
CA LYS A 69 5.85 4.83 17.44
C LYS A 69 6.79 4.39 16.31
N LEU A 70 6.57 3.20 15.74
CA LEU A 70 7.39 2.68 14.64
C LEU A 70 7.37 3.58 13.40
N LEU A 71 6.23 4.16 13.04
CA LEU A 71 6.14 5.09 11.91
C LEU A 71 6.84 6.43 12.16
N ARG A 72 6.87 6.92 13.41
CA ARG A 72 7.68 8.10 13.77
C ARG A 72 9.17 7.81 13.66
N GLU A 73 9.63 6.69 14.22
CA GLU A 73 11.05 6.26 14.09
C GLU A 73 11.46 6.11 12.62
N LEU A 74 10.57 5.56 11.79
CA LEU A 74 10.78 5.48 10.35
C LEU A 74 10.89 6.88 9.72
N ALA A 75 9.98 7.80 10.07
CA ALA A 75 10.01 9.17 9.56
C ALA A 75 11.31 9.91 9.94
N ASP A 76 11.75 9.78 11.19
CA ASP A 76 13.01 10.36 11.67
C ASP A 76 14.21 9.81 10.88
N SER A 77 14.22 8.50 10.58
CA SER A 77 15.29 7.88 9.78
C SER A 77 15.40 8.43 8.35
N PHE A 78 14.29 8.92 7.79
CA PHE A 78 14.23 9.58 6.48
C PHE A 78 14.34 11.11 6.57
N GLY A 79 14.42 11.69 7.77
CA GLY A 79 14.34 13.14 7.97
C GLY A 79 13.00 13.74 7.53
N THR A 80 11.92 12.94 7.57
CA THR A 80 10.57 13.39 7.16
C THR A 80 9.89 14.07 8.34
N PRO A 81 9.48 15.35 8.23
CA PRO A 81 8.81 16.03 9.31
C PRO A 81 7.40 15.45 9.53
N VAL A 82 7.10 15.07 10.77
CA VAL A 82 5.78 14.60 11.20
C VAL A 82 5.33 15.43 12.40
N ASP A 83 4.14 15.99 12.33
CA ASP A 83 3.56 16.73 13.44
C ASP A 83 3.16 15.78 14.58
N ASP A 84 3.41 16.19 15.82
CA ASP A 84 3.00 15.41 16.99
C ASP A 84 1.54 15.70 17.36
N ASP A 85 0.74 14.65 17.56
CA ASP A 85 -0.68 14.71 17.96
C ASP A 85 -0.87 15.60 19.21
N LYS A 86 0.13 15.64 20.11
CA LYS A 86 0.12 16.46 21.33
C LYS A 86 0.19 17.97 21.07
N GLY A 87 0.80 18.40 19.97
CA GLY A 87 0.95 19.82 19.61
C GLY A 87 -0.36 20.47 19.17
N LEU A 88 -1.26 19.71 18.55
CA LEU A 88 -2.57 20.18 18.10
C LEU A 88 -3.52 20.49 19.28
N LEU A 89 -3.51 19.63 20.31
CA LEU A 89 -4.31 19.84 21.53
C LEU A 89 -3.82 21.04 22.35
N HIS A 90 -2.51 21.31 22.35
CA HIS A 90 -1.95 22.48 23.01
C HIS A 90 -2.37 23.79 22.33
N LYS A 91 -2.40 23.82 20.99
CA LYS A 91 -2.89 25.00 20.23
C LYS A 91 -4.38 25.26 20.48
N LEU A 92 -5.21 24.22 20.51
CA LEU A 92 -6.66 24.35 20.78
C LEU A 92 -6.95 24.87 22.20
N ARG A 93 -6.21 24.43 23.22
CA ARG A 93 -6.36 24.96 24.59
C ARG A 93 -5.89 26.40 24.73
N GLY A 94 -4.89 26.82 23.95
CA GLY A 94 -4.42 28.20 23.90
C GLY A 94 -5.47 29.17 23.35
N THR A 95 -6.27 28.75 22.38
CA THR A 95 -7.29 29.61 21.74
C THR A 95 -8.59 29.71 22.55
N VAL A 96 -8.96 28.69 23.33
CA VAL A 96 -10.21 28.71 24.13
C VAL A 96 -10.05 29.48 25.46
N LYS A 97 -8.83 29.66 25.98
CA LYS A 97 -8.60 30.43 27.21
C LYS A 97 -8.52 31.95 27.00
N GLY A 98 -8.77 32.42 25.77
CA GLY A 98 -8.68 33.83 25.36
C GLY A 98 -9.98 34.45 24.83
N ALA A 99 -11.14 33.82 25.10
CA ALA A 99 -12.48 34.35 24.78
C ALA A 99 -13.32 34.46 26.05
#